data_AF-A0AAV4ZPU1-F1
#
_entry.id   AF-A0AAV4ZPU1-F1
#
_cell.length_a   1.000
_cell.length_b   1.000
_cell.length_c   1.000
_cell.angle_alpha   90.00
_cell.angle_beta   90.00
_cell.angle_gamma   90.00
#
_symmetry.space_group_name_H-M   'P 1'
#
loop_
_entity.id
_entity.type
_entity.pdbx_description
1 polymer ?
#
loop_
_entity_poly.entity_id
_entity_poly.type
_entity_poly.pdbx_seq_one_letter_code
_entity_poly.pdbx_strand_id
1 'polypeptide(L)' 'MTLKVEGLYVNLDQGNRNNGIFATTPAGGLVGIGSPGVALVSGVTNSRRDTEFAVVRAGVNYKFGSY' A
#
# COMPACT_ATOMS: atom_id res chain seq x y z
N MET A 1 -35.52 7.47 12.52
CA MET A 1 -34.66 6.92 11.45
C MET A 1 -33.44 7.80 11.35
N THR A 2 -32.24 7.23 11.38
CA THR A 2 -30.96 7.96 11.23
C THR A 2 -29.97 7.10 10.48
N LEU A 3 -29.24 7.67 9.52
CA LEU A 3 -28.21 7.00 8.73
C LEU A 3 -26.82 7.42 9.20
N LYS A 4 -25.86 6.48 9.12
CA LYS A 4 -24.44 6.73 9.38
C LYS A 4 -23.58 6.02 8.34
N VAL A 5 -22.57 6.73 7.86
CA VAL A 5 -21.54 6.22 6.95
C VAL A 5 -20.20 6.63 7.52
N GLU A 6 -19.32 5.65 7.73
CA GLU A 6 -17.98 5.85 8.26
C GLU A 6 -16.99 5.05 7.40
N GLY A 7 -15.84 5.64 7.10
CA GLY A 7 -14.79 5.03 6.30
C GLY A 7 -13.41 5.46 6.79
N LEU A 8 -12.47 4.53 6.77
CA LEU A 8 -11.06 4.76 7.13
C LEU A 8 -10.20 4.41 5.92
N TYR A 9 -9.36 5.36 5.51
CA TYR A 9 -8.35 5.17 4.49
C TYR A 9 -6.97 5.20 5.13
N VAL A 10 -6.11 4.25 4.74
CA VAL A 10 -4.73 4.17 5.21
C VAL A 10 -3.81 3.97 4.01
N ASN A 11 -2.81 4.84 3.91
CA ASN A 11 -1.70 4.70 2.96
C ASN A 11 -0.41 4.47 3.74
N LEU A 12 0.31 3.40 3.38
CA LEU A 12 1.56 2.98 4.01
C LEU A 12 2.79 3.24 3.13
N ASP A 13 2.72 4.14 2.15
CA ASP A 13 3.88 4.50 1.31
C ASP A 13 4.97 5.20 2.14
N GLN A 14 5.84 4.38 2.73
CA GLN A 14 6.99 4.82 3.53
C GLN A 14 8.16 5.13 2.59
N GLY A 15 8.06 6.23 1.84
CA GLY A 15 9.18 6.82 1.09
C GLY A 15 10.08 5.80 0.43
N ASN A 16 9.57 5.13 -0.60
CA ASN A 16 10.11 3.98 -1.33
C ASN A 16 11.50 4.16 -2.01
N ARG A 17 12.30 5.15 -1.59
CA ARG A 17 13.49 5.65 -2.30
C ARG A 17 14.55 4.58 -2.57
N ASN A 18 14.68 3.58 -1.70
CA ASN A 18 15.69 2.53 -1.81
C ASN A 18 15.10 1.13 -1.98
N ASN A 19 13.80 1.02 -2.26
CA ASN A 19 13.18 -0.29 -2.39
C ASN A 19 13.66 -0.99 -3.67
N GLY A 20 14.23 -2.19 -3.50
CA GLY A 20 14.89 -2.92 -4.55
C GLY A 20 16.37 -2.55 -4.77
N ILE A 21 16.97 -1.70 -3.92
CA ILE A 21 18.42 -1.52 -3.85
C ILE A 21 19.03 -2.67 -3.04
N PHE A 22 20.11 -3.27 -3.53
CA PHE A 22 20.78 -4.40 -2.87
C PHE A 22 22.31 -4.26 -2.80
N ALA A 23 22.90 -3.27 -3.48
CA ALA A 23 24.34 -3.04 -3.43
C ALA A 23 24.68 -1.55 -3.60
N THR A 24 25.93 -1.21 -3.30
CA THR A 24 26.51 0.11 -3.53
C THR A 24 27.82 -0.01 -4.31
N THR A 25 28.10 0.96 -5.18
CA THR A 25 29.38 1.04 -5.89
C THR A 25 30.44 1.70 -5.00
N PRO A 26 31.75 1.51 -5.28
CA PRO A 26 32.81 2.19 -4.55
C PRO A 26 32.73 3.73 -4.59
N ALA A 27 32.05 4.29 -5.59
CA ALA A 27 31.80 5.72 -5.74
C ALA A 27 30.50 6.20 -5.03
N GLY A 28 29.83 5.32 -4.26
CA GLY A 28 28.61 5.65 -3.51
C GLY A 28 27.30 5.57 -4.31
N GLY A 29 27.33 5.04 -5.53
CA GLY A 29 26.12 4.84 -6.33
C GLY A 29 25.29 3.66 -5.82
N LEU A 30 23.96 3.76 -5.89
CA LEU A 30 23.05 2.67 -5.51
C LEU A 30 22.82 1.74 -6.69
N VAL A 31 22.91 0.43 -6.47
CA VAL A 31 22.60 -0.61 -7.46
C VAL A 31 21.35 -1.36 -7.01
N GLY A 32 20.35 -1.39 -7.87
CA GLY A 32 19.09 -2.05 -7.62
C GLY A 32 18.56 -2.79 -8.83
N ILE A 33 17.39 -3.39 -8.65
CA ILE A 33 16.72 -4.26 -9.61
C ILE A 33 16.39 -3.60 -10.96
N GLY A 34 16.41 -2.26 -11.04
CA GLY A 34 16.25 -1.49 -12.27
C GLY A 34 17.56 -0.90 -12.82
N SER A 35 18.71 -1.19 -12.22
CA SER A 35 20.00 -0.67 -12.68
C SER A 35 20.48 -1.36 -13.97
N PRO A 36 21.15 -0.64 -14.89
CA PRO A 36 21.72 -1.25 -16.09
C PRO A 36 22.66 -2.42 -15.76
N GLY A 37 22.54 -3.52 -16.49
CA GLY A 37 23.35 -4.73 -16.29
C GLY A 37 22.90 -5.63 -15.13
N VAL A 38 21.80 -5.29 -14.44
CA VAL A 38 21.17 -6.17 -13.45
C VAL A 38 20.06 -6.98 -14.12
N ALA A 39 20.15 -8.30 -14.04
CA ALA A 39 19.10 -9.20 -14.47
C ALA A 39 18.46 -9.88 -13.24
N LEU A 40 17.15 -9.71 -13.09
CA LEU A 40 16.36 -10.45 -12.10
C LEU A 40 16.10 -11.85 -12.64
N VAL A 41 16.84 -12.84 -12.12
CA VAL A 41 16.68 -14.25 -12.54
C VAL A 41 15.50 -14.92 -11.83
N SER A 42 15.13 -14.45 -10.62
CA SER A 42 13.98 -14.91 -9.85
C SER A 42 13.60 -13.89 -8.78
N GLY A 43 12.30 -13.70 -8.53
CA GLY A 43 11.77 -12.75 -7.53
C GLY A 43 10.63 -11.88 -8.07
N VAL A 44 9.82 -11.33 -7.17
CA VAL A 44 8.74 -10.39 -7.52
C VAL A 44 9.39 -9.02 -7.81
N THR A 45 9.33 -8.55 -9.06
CA THR A 45 9.58 -7.13 -9.38
C THR A 45 8.77 -6.28 -8.43
N ASN A 46 9.39 -5.26 -7.85
CA ASN A 46 8.83 -4.34 -6.87
C ASN A 46 7.61 -3.53 -7.38
N SER A 47 6.52 -4.24 -7.67
CA SER A 47 5.21 -3.79 -8.10
C SER A 47 4.14 -4.33 -7.16
N ARG A 48 4.50 -4.60 -5.90
CA ARG A 48 3.51 -4.81 -4.85
C ARG A 48 2.98 -3.46 -4.38
N ARG A 49 1.95 -2.96 -5.07
CA ARG A 49 1.01 -1.99 -4.49
C ARG A 49 0.04 -2.72 -3.54
N ASP A 50 0.55 -3.66 -2.74
CA ASP A 50 -0.25 -4.53 -1.86
C ASP A 50 -0.54 -3.88 -0.50
N THR A 51 -0.14 -2.62 -0.29
CA THR A 51 -0.21 -1.93 1.01
C THR A 51 -1.35 -0.92 1.12
N GLU A 52 -2.18 -0.78 0.09
CA GLU A 52 -3.34 0.12 0.09
C GLU A 52 -4.64 -0.69 0.16
N PHE A 53 -5.43 -0.46 1.21
CA PHE A 53 -6.76 -1.06 1.35
C PHE A 53 -7.74 -0.05 1.94
N ALA A 54 -8.99 -0.11 1.46
CA ALA A 54 -10.09 0.74 1.94
C ALA A 54 -11.24 -0.13 2.43
N VAL A 55 -11.87 0.27 3.53
CA VAL A 55 -13.04 -0.43 4.11
C VAL A 55 -14.19 0.56 4.25
N VAL A 56 -15.36 0.19 3.74
CA VAL A 56 -16.60 0.97 3.86
C VAL A 56 -17.62 0.17 4.66
N ARG A 57 -18.20 0.78 5.69
CA ARG A 57 -19.28 0.19 6.50
C ARG A 57 -20.46 1.15 6.57
N ALA A 58 -21.65 0.64 6.30
CA ALA A 58 -22.90 1.41 6.39
C ALA A 58 -23.87 0.73 7.36
N GLY A 59 -24.66 1.52 8.09
CA GLY A 59 -25.63 1.01 9.07
C GLY A 59 -26.92 1.84 9.12
N VAL A 60 -28.06 1.14 9.28
CA VAL A 60 -29.40 1.73 9.41
C VAL A 60 -29.99 1.33 10.75
N ASN A 61 -30.56 2.29 11.49
CA ASN A 61 -31.20 2.04 12.78
C ASN A 61 -32.66 2.51 12.74
N TYR A 62 -33.58 1.61 13.12
CA TYR A 62 -35.00 1.89 13.28
C TYR A 62 -35.47 1.42 14.66
N LYS A 63 -36.12 2.32 15.41
CA LYS A 63 -36.75 2.00 16.70
C LYS A 63 -38.22 1.71 16.46
N PHE A 64 -38.65 0.49 16.75
CA PHE A 64 -40.07 0.15 16.75
C PHE A 64 -40.74 0.83 17.95
N GLY A 65 -41.78 1.62 17.69
CA GLY A 65 -42.70 2.14 18.71
C GLY A 65 -44.00 1.34 18.66
N SER A 66 -44.52 0.97 19.83
CA SER A 66 -45.91 0.52 19.99
C SER A 66 -46.83 1.71 19.71
N TYR A 67 -47.83 1.51 18.85
CA TYR A 67 -48.94 2.44 18.66
C TYR A 67 -49.75 2.58 19.95
#